data_AF-A0AA36M3C3-F1
#
_entry.id   AF-A0AA36M3C3-F1
#
_cell.length_a   1.000
_cell.length_b   1.000
_cell.length_c   1.000
_cell.angle_alpha   90.00
_cell.angle_beta   90.00
_cell.angle_gamma   90.00
#
_symmetry.space_group_name_H-M   'P 1'
#
loop_
_entity.id
_entity.type
_entity.pdbx_description
1 polymer ?
#
loop_
_entity_poly.entity_id
_entity_poly.type
_entity_poly.pdbx_seq_one_letter_code
_entity_poly.pdbx_strand_id
1 'polypeptide(L)'
;MNHDFGRVPLTDAPRSTFDRSHGYKTCFNSGKLIPIEVQEVLPGDEVKMDANIFARLSQTVTPVMDNVFLDIHWFYVPSRLLWTNFVRMMGERPNPKDSIDYTVPVINSGEFGFDIGSLADYFGIPTGVANLDVNVLPFRAYAKIWDDWYRDTNLQDSIINVEQDLGDSNPNSIDWNKLLPRGKKKDYFTSCLPSPQRGDAVTVPLGSTAPVYGINGVPLQLVSYDTTDPSYSDKVFPVKATGGGESSTLSATNNPEYGGTGDALNGQYLRIASKGELVSYPAQLEADLSAAANVSVNSLRTAFQLQRLLETDARAGNRLQRSEYLGGESKIIGMSVVSQTSATGDSTTPQGNMVANGTGKSVTDVNDGSVVDDKVFGYQERYAEYRYNPSVITGKMRSSAADSLDVWHLSQYFSELPTLSAEFIEDNPPLARIMAVPSEPEIILDAYLAQKWTRAMPVYSVPGLIDHL
;
A
#
# COMPACT_ATOMS: atom_id res chain seq x y z
N MET A 1 35.33 52.83 -1.49
CA MET A 1 34.31 52.05 -2.22
C MET A 1 34.85 50.65 -2.35
N ASN A 2 34.40 49.72 -1.50
CA ASN A 2 34.73 48.32 -1.67
C ASN A 2 33.79 47.76 -2.72
N HIS A 3 34.27 47.65 -3.97
CA HIS A 3 33.58 46.96 -5.04
C HIS A 3 33.66 45.46 -4.75
N ASP A 4 32.67 44.95 -4.04
CA ASP A 4 32.51 43.52 -3.84
C ASP A 4 31.71 42.95 -5.02
N PHE A 5 32.44 42.53 -6.05
CA PHE A 5 31.88 41.92 -7.26
C PHE A 5 31.22 40.56 -7.01
N GLY A 6 31.34 40.00 -5.80
CA GLY A 6 30.66 38.77 -5.39
C GLY A 6 29.28 38.99 -4.77
N ARG A 7 28.89 40.24 -4.50
CA ARG A 7 27.58 40.53 -3.90
C ARG A 7 26.48 40.48 -4.95
N VAL A 8 25.62 39.47 -4.84
CA VAL A 8 24.40 39.36 -5.65
C VAL A 8 23.49 40.57 -5.34
N PRO A 9 23.00 41.30 -6.36
CA PRO A 9 22.05 42.40 -6.15
C PRO A 9 20.78 41.86 -5.49
N LEU A 10 20.32 42.53 -4.44
CA LEU A 10 19.06 42.23 -3.77
C LEU A 10 17.97 43.12 -4.36
N THR A 11 16.89 42.52 -4.84
CA THR A 11 15.69 43.24 -5.27
C THR A 11 14.84 43.55 -4.04
N ASP A 12 14.63 44.83 -3.71
CA ASP A 12 13.76 45.25 -2.62
C ASP A 12 12.32 45.41 -3.14
N ALA A 13 11.53 44.35 -3.03
CA ALA A 13 10.12 44.34 -3.41
C ALA A 13 9.24 44.59 -2.18
N PRO A 14 8.40 45.64 -2.16
CA PRO A 14 7.52 45.91 -1.02
C PRO A 14 6.51 44.77 -0.82
N ARG A 15 6.31 44.35 0.43
CA ARG A 15 5.33 43.32 0.81
C ARG A 15 4.04 43.97 1.31
N SER A 16 2.91 43.45 0.85
CA SER A 16 1.57 43.90 1.20
C SER A 16 0.72 42.74 1.68
N THR A 17 -0.22 43.01 2.60
CA THR A 17 -1.18 42.02 3.09
C THR A 17 -2.54 42.22 2.46
N PHE A 18 -3.12 41.14 1.94
CA PHE A 18 -4.44 41.09 1.32
C PHE A 18 -5.36 40.17 2.13
N ASP A 19 -6.60 40.63 2.33
CA ASP A 19 -7.68 39.80 2.86
C ASP A 19 -8.36 39.06 1.70
N ARG A 20 -8.33 37.73 1.73
CA ARG A 20 -8.93 36.85 0.72
C ARG A 20 -10.02 35.95 1.32
N SER A 21 -10.60 36.40 2.43
CA SER A 21 -11.65 35.64 3.12
C SER A 21 -12.89 35.49 2.25
N HIS A 22 -13.42 34.27 2.16
CA HIS A 22 -14.61 33.97 1.35
C HIS A 22 -15.42 32.81 1.93
N GLY A 23 -16.68 32.73 1.53
CA GLY A 23 -17.56 31.60 1.83
C GLY A 23 -17.48 30.54 0.72
N TYR A 24 -17.59 29.27 1.12
CA TYR A 24 -17.60 28.12 0.23
C TYR A 24 -18.74 27.19 0.64
N LYS A 25 -19.59 26.81 -0.32
CA LYS A 25 -20.73 25.93 -0.09
C LYS A 25 -20.64 24.77 -1.05
N THR A 26 -20.77 23.55 -0.55
CA THR A 26 -20.65 22.36 -1.38
C THR A 26 -21.48 21.21 -0.82
N CYS A 27 -21.61 20.16 -1.61
CA CYS A 27 -22.22 18.91 -1.24
C CYS A 27 -21.45 17.75 -1.87
N PHE A 28 -21.35 16.63 -1.19
CA PHE A 28 -20.55 15.50 -1.65
C PHE A 28 -20.99 14.18 -1.02
N ASN A 29 -20.47 13.09 -1.57
CA ASN A 29 -20.67 11.75 -1.05
C ASN A 29 -19.49 11.31 -0.17
N SER A 30 -19.76 10.43 0.77
CA SER A 30 -18.78 9.84 1.66
C SER A 30 -17.78 8.93 0.92
N GLY A 31 -16.66 8.60 1.57
CA GLY A 31 -15.63 7.70 1.04
C GLY A 31 -14.67 8.32 0.02
N LYS A 32 -14.92 9.54 -0.47
CA LYS A 32 -14.07 10.24 -1.45
C LYS A 32 -13.32 11.43 -0.85
N LEU A 33 -12.16 11.74 -1.43
CA LEU A 33 -11.40 12.94 -1.07
C LEU A 33 -11.93 14.14 -1.83
N ILE A 34 -12.47 15.13 -1.11
CA ILE A 34 -13.08 16.32 -1.70
C ILE A 34 -12.18 17.52 -1.44
N PRO A 35 -11.69 18.24 -2.48
CA PRO A 35 -10.98 19.48 -2.25
C PRO A 35 -11.96 20.58 -1.81
N ILE A 36 -11.55 21.36 -0.81
CA ILE A 36 -12.31 22.51 -0.31
C ILE A 36 -11.77 23.79 -0.92
N GLU A 37 -10.45 23.91 -1.00
CA GLU A 37 -9.79 25.08 -1.56
C GLU A 37 -8.45 24.72 -2.18
N VAL A 38 -8.14 25.35 -3.32
CA VAL A 38 -6.82 25.32 -3.94
C VAL A 38 -6.38 26.74 -4.25
N GLN A 39 -5.19 27.09 -3.79
CA GLN A 39 -4.57 28.39 -4.05
C GLN A 39 -3.11 28.20 -4.41
N GLU A 40 -2.65 28.97 -5.38
CA GLU A 40 -1.24 29.06 -5.71
C GLU A 40 -0.51 29.96 -4.69
N VAL A 41 0.57 29.42 -4.12
CA VAL A 41 1.45 30.12 -3.18
C VAL A 41 2.76 30.43 -3.90
N LEU A 42 3.14 31.71 -3.94
CA LEU A 42 4.39 32.13 -4.55
C LEU A 42 5.54 32.04 -3.55
N PRO A 43 6.80 31.86 -3.99
CA PRO A 43 7.95 31.89 -3.11
C PRO A 43 8.03 33.22 -2.33
N GLY A 44 8.11 33.14 -1.00
CA GLY A 44 8.15 34.32 -0.12
C GLY A 44 6.78 34.82 0.36
N ASP A 45 5.70 34.15 -0.04
CA ASP A 45 4.37 34.41 0.52
C ASP A 45 4.25 33.88 1.95
N GLU A 46 3.51 34.62 2.79
CA GLU A 46 3.04 34.14 4.08
C GLU A 46 1.52 34.03 4.05
N VAL A 47 1.00 32.87 4.43
CA VAL A 47 -0.44 32.57 4.42
C VAL A 47 -0.88 32.20 5.82
N LYS A 48 -1.90 32.92 6.32
CA LYS A 48 -2.65 32.52 7.51
C LYS A 48 -4.08 32.23 7.11
N MET A 49 -4.56 31.04 7.45
CA MET A 49 -5.93 30.61 7.18
C MET A 49 -6.56 29.99 8.42
N ASP A 50 -7.79 30.41 8.72
CA ASP A 50 -8.66 29.84 9.73
C ASP A 50 -9.96 29.38 9.03
N ALA A 51 -10.27 28.08 9.09
CA ALA A 51 -11.43 27.49 8.42
C ALA A 51 -12.56 27.21 9.41
N ASN A 52 -13.71 27.87 9.23
CA ASN A 52 -14.91 27.63 10.02
C ASN A 52 -15.90 26.81 9.18
N ILE A 53 -16.10 25.55 9.55
CA ILE A 53 -16.88 24.60 8.74
C ILE A 53 -18.10 24.10 9.52
N PHE A 54 -19.24 24.13 8.87
CA PHE A 54 -20.49 23.51 9.31
C PHE A 54 -20.90 22.45 8.29
N ALA A 55 -21.07 21.20 8.73
CA ALA A 55 -21.51 20.11 7.88
C ALA A 55 -22.69 19.38 8.53
N ARG A 56 -23.61 18.91 7.69
CA ARG A 56 -24.74 18.06 8.09
C ARG A 56 -24.95 16.95 7.09
N LEU A 57 -25.49 15.82 7.56
CA LEU A 57 -26.04 14.81 6.68
C LEU A 57 -27.35 15.32 6.06
N SER A 58 -27.62 14.89 4.84
CA SER A 58 -28.93 15.01 4.22
C SER A 58 -29.96 14.16 4.97
N GLN A 59 -31.25 14.34 4.65
CA GLN A 59 -32.32 13.73 5.43
C GLN A 59 -32.20 12.19 5.45
N THR A 60 -32.11 11.62 6.65
CA THR A 60 -32.09 10.17 6.85
C THR A 60 -33.48 9.63 7.19
N VAL A 61 -33.73 8.37 6.85
CA VAL A 61 -34.99 7.66 7.18
C VAL A 61 -35.04 7.32 8.66
N THR A 62 -33.91 6.90 9.22
CA THR A 62 -33.73 6.59 10.64
C THR A 62 -32.50 7.32 11.18
N PRO A 63 -32.44 7.60 12.49
CA PRO A 63 -31.20 8.04 13.12
C PRO A 63 -30.25 6.85 13.22
N VAL A 64 -29.11 6.92 12.53
CA VAL A 64 -28.10 5.85 12.55
C VAL A 64 -27.37 5.83 13.89
N MET A 65 -26.96 4.66 14.38
CA MET A 65 -26.29 4.55 15.68
C MET A 65 -24.78 4.80 15.60
N ASP A 66 -24.22 4.82 14.39
CA ASP A 66 -22.80 4.99 14.16
C ASP A 66 -22.39 6.46 14.08
N ASN A 67 -21.15 6.74 14.52
CA ASN A 67 -20.57 8.08 14.43
C ASN A 67 -19.96 8.30 13.04
N VAL A 68 -20.37 9.38 12.37
CA VAL A 68 -19.78 9.82 11.10
C VAL A 68 -18.70 10.86 11.38
N PHE A 69 -17.48 10.59 10.92
CA PHE A 69 -16.33 11.49 11.10
C PHE A 69 -16.07 12.29 9.82
N LEU A 70 -15.94 13.61 9.97
CA LEU A 70 -15.43 14.53 8.96
C LEU A 70 -13.98 14.87 9.30
N ASP A 71 -13.05 14.39 8.48
CA ASP A 71 -11.61 14.66 8.59
C ASP A 71 -11.22 15.72 7.55
N ILE A 72 -10.68 16.86 7.97
CA ILE A 72 -10.20 17.96 7.12
C ILE A 72 -8.68 18.03 7.23
N HIS A 73 -7.99 18.06 6.09
CA HIS A 73 -6.53 18.08 6.04
C HIS A 73 -6.04 19.14 5.05
N TRP A 74 -4.99 19.85 5.44
CA TRP A 74 -4.32 20.88 4.64
C TRP A 74 -2.93 20.43 4.24
N PHE A 75 -2.60 20.58 2.96
CA PHE A 75 -1.32 20.15 2.41
C PHE A 75 -0.66 21.28 1.62
N TYR A 76 0.67 21.29 1.65
CA TYR A 76 1.49 22.08 0.76
C TYR A 76 2.22 21.17 -0.22
N VAL A 77 2.05 21.44 -1.52
CA VAL A 77 2.66 20.68 -2.59
C VAL A 77 3.52 21.61 -3.44
N PRO A 78 4.86 21.50 -3.36
CA PRO A 78 5.74 22.28 -4.21
C PRO A 78 5.55 21.91 -5.69
N SER A 79 5.30 22.91 -6.55
CA SER A 79 5.12 22.71 -8.01
C SER A 79 6.30 22.01 -8.69
N ARG A 80 7.52 22.12 -8.13
CA ARG A 80 8.71 21.38 -8.59
C ARG A 80 8.57 19.85 -8.52
N LEU A 81 7.67 19.33 -7.68
CA LEU A 81 7.41 17.89 -7.58
C LEU A 81 6.35 17.43 -8.60
N LEU A 82 5.61 18.37 -9.20
CA LEU A 82 4.47 18.10 -10.08
C LEU A 82 4.82 18.24 -11.57
N TRP A 83 5.96 18.87 -11.87
CA TRP A 83 6.41 19.07 -13.23
C TRP A 83 7.93 19.20 -13.28
N THR A 84 8.55 18.33 -14.08
CA THR A 84 10.01 18.23 -14.18
C THR A 84 10.64 19.50 -14.75
N ASN A 85 9.99 20.16 -15.70
CA ASN A 85 10.50 21.39 -16.31
C ASN A 85 10.16 22.67 -15.51
N PHE A 86 9.47 22.56 -14.37
CA PHE A 86 9.15 23.72 -13.53
C PHE A 86 10.38 24.54 -13.15
N VAL A 87 11.48 23.85 -12.81
CA VAL A 87 12.72 24.50 -12.40
C VAL A 87 13.41 25.22 -13.58
N ARG A 88 13.27 24.67 -14.80
CA ARG A 88 13.75 25.31 -16.03
C ARG A 88 12.90 26.50 -16.44
N MET A 89 11.58 26.44 -16.22
CA MET A 89 10.68 27.57 -16.39
C MET A 89 11.06 28.73 -15.44
N MET A 90 11.49 28.41 -14.21
CA MET A 90 11.99 29.40 -13.25
C MET A 90 13.41 29.91 -13.56
N GLY A 91 13.99 29.52 -14.70
CA GLY A 91 15.23 30.08 -15.22
C GLY A 91 16.49 29.25 -14.94
N GLU A 92 16.37 28.06 -14.31
CA GLU A 92 17.53 27.18 -14.16
C GLU A 92 17.99 26.65 -15.52
N ARG A 93 19.28 26.85 -15.79
CA ARG A 93 19.94 26.38 -17.01
C ARG A 93 21.06 25.41 -16.63
N PRO A 94 20.84 24.08 -16.76
CA PRO A 94 21.91 23.10 -16.57
C PRO A 94 23.07 23.37 -17.54
N ASN A 95 22.76 23.73 -18.79
CA ASN A 95 23.74 24.22 -19.75
C ASN A 95 23.40 25.66 -20.20
N PRO A 96 24.40 26.50 -20.55
CA PRO A 96 24.19 27.91 -20.87
C PRO A 96 23.18 28.20 -22.00
N LYS A 97 22.94 27.24 -22.90
CA LYS A 97 22.08 27.35 -24.08
C LYS A 97 20.77 26.56 -23.98
N ASP A 98 20.49 25.92 -22.85
CA ASP A 98 19.23 25.18 -22.67
C ASP A 98 18.04 26.14 -22.75
N SER A 99 16.95 25.68 -23.34
CA SER A 99 15.71 26.46 -23.41
C SER A 99 15.17 26.69 -22.01
N ILE A 100 14.66 27.90 -21.78
CA ILE A 100 13.87 28.26 -20.60
C ILE A 100 12.43 28.60 -20.98
N ASP A 101 12.12 28.54 -22.28
CA ASP A 101 10.80 28.82 -22.82
C ASP A 101 9.93 27.57 -22.68
N TYR A 102 9.24 27.52 -21.55
CA TYR A 102 8.29 26.48 -21.21
C TYR A 102 6.98 27.12 -20.78
N THR A 103 5.87 26.62 -21.30
CA THR A 103 4.53 26.97 -20.84
C THR A 103 4.04 25.94 -19.84
N VAL A 104 3.23 26.39 -18.87
CA VAL A 104 2.63 25.50 -17.89
C VAL A 104 1.73 24.48 -18.62
N PRO A 105 1.83 23.18 -18.29
CA PRO A 105 1.02 22.17 -18.94
C PRO A 105 -0.48 22.36 -18.66
N VAL A 106 -1.31 22.12 -19.69
CA VAL A 106 -2.76 22.29 -19.65
C VAL A 106 -3.49 20.98 -19.94
N ILE A 107 -4.71 20.86 -19.40
CA ILE A 107 -5.70 19.84 -19.76
C ILE A 107 -6.86 20.50 -20.48
N ASN A 108 -7.45 19.81 -21.43
CA ASN A 108 -8.65 20.25 -22.13
C ASN A 108 -9.88 19.54 -21.55
N SER A 109 -10.96 20.28 -21.33
CA SER A 109 -12.22 19.76 -20.78
C SER A 109 -13.01 18.84 -21.75
N GLY A 110 -12.56 18.70 -23.00
CA GLY A 110 -13.21 17.90 -24.03
C GLY A 110 -14.48 18.54 -24.58
N GLU A 111 -15.19 17.81 -25.44
CA GLU A 111 -16.35 18.32 -26.18
C GLU A 111 -17.54 18.67 -25.27
N PHE A 112 -17.71 17.97 -24.15
CA PHE A 112 -18.83 18.16 -23.22
C PHE A 112 -18.48 18.99 -21.99
N GLY A 113 -17.20 19.33 -21.81
CA GLY A 113 -16.70 20.00 -20.61
C GLY A 113 -16.56 19.08 -19.40
N PHE A 114 -16.17 19.66 -18.27
CA PHE A 114 -16.11 18.95 -16.99
C PHE A 114 -17.51 18.65 -16.46
N ASP A 115 -17.67 17.46 -15.88
CA ASP A 115 -18.92 17.03 -15.26
C ASP A 115 -19.19 17.73 -13.91
N ILE A 116 -20.46 17.88 -13.55
CA ILE A 116 -20.87 18.37 -12.22
C ILE A 116 -20.49 17.34 -11.16
N GLY A 117 -19.88 17.78 -10.06
CA GLY A 117 -19.34 16.89 -9.02
C GLY A 117 -18.05 16.17 -9.43
N SER A 118 -17.41 16.57 -10.54
CA SER A 118 -16.05 16.17 -10.88
C SER A 118 -15.01 16.92 -10.05
N LEU A 119 -13.76 16.48 -10.09
CA LEU A 119 -12.65 17.16 -9.41
C LEU A 119 -12.51 18.63 -9.84
N ALA A 120 -12.72 18.92 -11.13
CA ALA A 120 -12.63 20.28 -11.67
C ALA A 120 -13.71 21.21 -11.10
N ASP A 121 -14.93 20.70 -10.87
CA ASP A 121 -16.04 21.44 -10.27
C ASP A 121 -15.69 21.90 -8.85
N TYR A 122 -15.12 21.00 -8.02
CA TYR A 122 -14.67 21.35 -6.67
C TYR A 122 -13.46 22.30 -6.65
N PHE A 123 -12.69 22.42 -7.74
CA PHE A 123 -11.68 23.47 -7.90
C PHE A 123 -12.27 24.82 -8.31
N GLY A 124 -13.59 24.91 -8.52
CA GLY A 124 -14.28 26.13 -8.93
C GLY A 124 -14.18 26.43 -10.43
N ILE A 125 -13.81 25.44 -11.24
CA ILE A 125 -13.76 25.57 -12.70
C ILE A 125 -15.19 25.41 -13.25
N PRO A 126 -15.63 26.25 -14.20
CA PRO A 126 -16.97 26.14 -14.76
C PRO A 126 -17.18 24.78 -15.46
N THR A 127 -18.24 24.08 -15.06
CA THR A 127 -18.67 22.79 -15.63
C THR A 127 -19.50 22.99 -16.89
N GLY A 128 -19.55 21.98 -17.76
CA GLY A 128 -20.33 22.01 -19.02
C GLY A 128 -19.82 23.00 -20.09
N VAL A 129 -18.63 23.57 -19.93
CA VAL A 129 -17.97 24.42 -20.94
C VAL A 129 -17.04 23.56 -21.79
N ALA A 130 -17.38 23.44 -23.08
CA ALA A 130 -16.61 22.68 -24.05
C ALA A 130 -15.22 23.30 -24.33
N ASN A 131 -14.22 22.44 -24.50
CA ASN A 131 -12.86 22.78 -24.93
C ASN A 131 -12.17 23.87 -24.09
N LEU A 132 -12.40 23.86 -22.77
CA LEU A 132 -11.72 24.75 -21.84
C LEU A 132 -10.35 24.19 -21.49
N ASP A 133 -9.30 24.96 -21.77
CA ASP A 133 -7.94 24.64 -21.36
C ASP A 133 -7.68 25.16 -19.94
N VAL A 134 -7.25 24.26 -19.05
CA VAL A 134 -7.00 24.55 -17.63
C VAL A 134 -5.62 24.06 -17.22
N ASN A 135 -4.96 24.79 -16.32
CA ASN A 135 -3.70 24.39 -15.71
C ASN A 135 -3.82 23.00 -15.02
N VAL A 136 -2.92 22.08 -15.35
CA VAL A 136 -2.91 20.71 -14.81
C VAL A 136 -2.26 20.58 -13.42
N LEU A 137 -1.47 21.56 -12.98
CA LEU A 137 -0.70 21.45 -11.73
C LEU A 137 -1.59 21.18 -10.50
N PRO A 138 -2.75 21.85 -10.32
CA PRO A 138 -3.70 21.51 -9.24
C PRO A 138 -4.18 20.06 -9.26
N PHE A 139 -4.45 19.52 -10.45
CA PHE A 139 -4.90 18.14 -10.63
C PHE A 139 -3.80 17.14 -10.23
N ARG A 140 -2.57 17.39 -10.68
CA ARG A 140 -1.39 16.60 -10.25
C ARG A 140 -1.14 16.72 -8.75
N ALA A 141 -1.36 17.90 -8.16
CA ALA A 141 -1.21 18.08 -6.71
C ALA A 141 -2.18 17.18 -5.93
N TYR A 142 -3.45 17.12 -6.34
CA TYR A 142 -4.46 16.26 -5.74
C TYR A 142 -4.10 14.77 -5.86
N ALA A 143 -3.74 14.30 -7.06
CA ALA A 143 -3.31 12.92 -7.25
C ALA A 143 -2.04 12.59 -6.45
N LYS A 144 -1.10 13.53 -6.31
CA LYS A 144 0.09 13.35 -5.46
C LYS A 144 -0.26 13.25 -3.97
N ILE A 145 -1.19 14.06 -3.48
CA ILE A 145 -1.67 13.99 -2.08
C ILE A 145 -2.33 12.64 -1.82
N TRP A 146 -3.21 12.20 -2.73
CA TRP A 146 -3.85 10.89 -2.64
C TRP A 146 -2.82 9.78 -2.60
N ASP A 147 -1.89 9.82 -3.55
CA ASP A 147 -0.83 8.84 -3.65
C ASP A 147 -0.06 8.81 -2.33
N ASP A 148 0.48 9.95 -1.88
CA ASP A 148 1.36 10.08 -0.71
C ASP A 148 0.74 9.66 0.63
N TRP A 149 -0.54 9.96 0.87
CA TRP A 149 -1.15 9.90 2.21
C TRP A 149 -2.35 8.97 2.35
N TYR A 150 -3.08 8.68 1.27
CA TYR A 150 -4.37 8.01 1.36
C TYR A 150 -4.40 6.62 0.70
N ARG A 151 -3.49 6.38 -0.24
CA ARG A 151 -3.32 5.08 -0.90
C ARG A 151 -2.52 4.10 -0.04
N ASP A 152 -2.88 2.82 -0.12
CA ASP A 152 -1.99 1.75 0.32
C ASP A 152 -1.01 1.33 -0.80
N THR A 153 0.28 1.56 -0.58
CA THR A 153 1.33 1.30 -1.59
C THR A 153 1.52 -0.18 -1.92
N ASN A 154 1.02 -1.10 -1.08
CA ASN A 154 1.22 -2.53 -1.29
C ASN A 154 0.09 -3.16 -2.12
N LEU A 155 -1.06 -2.49 -2.24
CA LEU A 155 -2.30 -3.08 -2.77
C LEU A 155 -2.94 -2.30 -3.90
N GLN A 156 -2.75 -0.98 -3.94
CA GLN A 156 -3.22 -0.12 -5.01
C GLN A 156 -2.03 0.32 -5.86
N ASP A 157 -2.26 0.77 -7.10
CA ASP A 157 -1.24 1.32 -8.00
C ASP A 157 -1.18 2.85 -7.97
N SER A 158 -0.06 3.42 -8.42
CA SER A 158 0.13 4.87 -8.45
C SER A 158 -0.68 5.47 -9.57
N ILE A 159 -1.37 6.56 -9.29
CA ILE A 159 -2.08 7.31 -10.31
C ILE A 159 -1.10 8.12 -11.14
N ILE A 160 -0.10 8.73 -10.51
CA ILE A 160 0.94 9.49 -11.21
C ILE A 160 2.13 8.57 -11.49
N ASN A 161 2.47 8.44 -12.76
CA ASN A 161 3.73 7.86 -13.19
C ASN A 161 4.77 8.97 -13.41
N VAL A 162 5.83 8.96 -12.59
CA VAL A 162 6.89 9.98 -12.56
C VAL A 162 7.58 10.16 -13.92
N GLU A 163 7.67 9.10 -14.73
CA GLU A 163 8.38 9.13 -16.01
C GLU A 163 7.53 9.64 -17.19
N GLN A 164 6.20 9.51 -17.11
CA GLN A 164 5.29 9.81 -18.22
C GLN A 164 4.44 11.05 -17.94
N ASP A 165 4.07 11.28 -16.69
CA ASP A 165 3.02 12.23 -16.31
C ASP A 165 3.59 13.54 -15.78
N LEU A 166 4.88 13.61 -15.47
CA LEU A 166 5.56 14.84 -15.01
C LEU A 166 6.18 15.66 -16.16
N GLY A 167 5.99 15.22 -17.40
CA GLY A 167 6.40 15.93 -18.60
C GLY A 167 5.46 17.08 -19.00
N ASP A 168 5.73 17.66 -20.17
CA ASP A 168 4.98 18.80 -20.73
C ASP A 168 3.64 18.39 -21.36
N SER A 169 3.47 17.11 -21.67
CA SER A 169 2.21 16.52 -22.14
C SER A 169 1.43 15.90 -20.99
N ASN A 170 0.11 16.08 -20.95
CA ASN A 170 -0.76 15.30 -20.10
C ASN A 170 -0.99 13.92 -20.77
N PRO A 171 -0.59 12.81 -20.16
CA PRO A 171 -0.97 11.50 -20.66
C PRO A 171 -2.47 11.29 -20.44
N ASN A 172 -3.16 10.90 -21.51
CA ASN A 172 -4.61 10.64 -21.56
C ASN A 172 -5.08 9.45 -20.68
N SER A 173 -4.28 9.00 -19.71
CA SER A 173 -4.54 7.82 -18.88
C SER A 173 -5.26 8.15 -17.57
N ILE A 174 -5.14 9.38 -17.05
CA ILE A 174 -5.78 9.79 -15.79
C ILE A 174 -7.12 10.47 -16.08
N ASP A 175 -8.20 9.86 -15.58
CA ASP A 175 -9.54 10.42 -15.67
C ASP A 175 -9.74 11.50 -14.59
N TRP A 176 -9.40 12.74 -14.95
CA TRP A 176 -9.54 13.91 -14.09
C TRP A 176 -11.00 14.31 -13.81
N ASN A 177 -11.98 13.65 -14.45
CA ASN A 177 -13.40 13.88 -14.14
C ASN A 177 -13.87 13.13 -12.88
N LYS A 178 -13.00 12.33 -12.25
CA LYS A 178 -13.35 11.52 -11.09
C LYS A 178 -12.59 11.94 -9.82
N LEU A 179 -13.33 11.94 -8.72
CA LEU A 179 -12.79 12.04 -7.37
C LEU A 179 -12.20 10.70 -6.93
N LEU A 180 -11.11 10.76 -6.18
CA LEU A 180 -10.40 9.56 -5.72
C LEU A 180 -10.95 9.06 -4.37
N PRO A 181 -11.12 7.74 -4.22
CA PRO A 181 -11.57 7.14 -2.98
C PRO A 181 -10.47 7.20 -1.93
N ARG A 182 -10.83 7.43 -0.67
CA ARG A 182 -9.93 7.32 0.46
C ARG A 182 -9.81 5.84 0.88
N GLY A 183 -8.66 5.40 1.36
CA GLY A 183 -8.57 4.13 2.09
C GLY A 183 -9.29 4.17 3.44
N LYS A 184 -9.87 3.05 3.85
CA LYS A 184 -10.43 2.82 5.19
C LYS A 184 -9.41 3.13 6.27
N LYS A 185 -9.87 3.61 7.43
CA LYS A 185 -9.01 3.78 8.61
C LYS A 185 -8.34 2.44 8.95
N LYS A 186 -7.06 2.52 9.34
CA LYS A 186 -6.26 1.33 9.65
C LYS A 186 -6.82 0.65 10.90
N ASP A 187 -7.07 -0.64 10.74
CA ASP A 187 -7.63 -1.57 11.69
C ASP A 187 -6.95 -2.93 11.52
N TYR A 188 -7.27 -3.94 12.33
CA TYR A 188 -6.69 -5.27 12.28
C TYR A 188 -6.69 -5.87 10.87
N PHE A 189 -7.79 -5.75 10.12
CA PHE A 189 -7.88 -6.26 8.74
C PHE A 189 -7.29 -5.32 7.69
N THR A 190 -7.48 -4.00 7.83
CA THR A 190 -7.03 -3.02 6.82
C THR A 190 -5.56 -2.64 6.97
N SER A 191 -4.89 -3.07 8.05
CA SER A 191 -3.44 -2.94 8.26
C SER A 191 -2.64 -4.22 7.97
N CYS A 192 -3.31 -5.31 7.58
CA CYS A 192 -2.65 -6.53 7.13
C CYS A 192 -1.76 -6.25 5.91
N LEU A 193 -0.63 -6.95 5.86
CA LEU A 193 0.28 -6.95 4.71
C LEU A 193 -0.08 -8.10 3.76
N PRO A 194 0.02 -7.92 2.42
CA PRO A 194 -0.19 -9.00 1.46
C PRO A 194 0.94 -10.05 1.48
N SER A 195 2.14 -9.68 1.92
CA SER A 195 3.29 -10.58 2.06
C SER A 195 4.03 -10.33 3.38
N PRO A 196 4.78 -11.32 3.93
CA PRO A 196 5.50 -11.16 5.19
C PRO A 196 6.62 -10.13 5.14
N GLN A 197 7.26 -10.01 3.97
CA GLN A 197 8.34 -9.08 3.68
C GLN A 197 8.14 -8.51 2.27
N ARG A 198 8.73 -7.35 2.02
CA ARG A 198 8.74 -6.74 0.68
C ARG A 198 9.79 -7.43 -0.19
N GLY A 199 9.43 -7.89 -1.38
CA GLY A 199 10.36 -8.53 -2.33
C GLY A 199 10.80 -9.95 -1.94
N ASP A 200 11.84 -10.43 -2.63
CA ASP A 200 12.27 -11.83 -2.59
C ASP A 200 12.85 -12.28 -1.24
N ALA A 201 12.63 -13.55 -0.90
CA ALA A 201 13.14 -14.17 0.30
C ALA A 201 14.67 -14.06 0.40
N VAL A 202 15.16 -13.53 1.52
CA VAL A 202 16.59 -13.42 1.78
C VAL A 202 17.17 -14.80 2.00
N THR A 203 17.88 -15.33 1.00
CA THR A 203 18.45 -16.67 1.07
C THR A 203 19.84 -16.62 1.72
N VAL A 204 20.08 -17.53 2.66
CA VAL A 204 21.44 -17.82 3.13
C VAL A 204 22.02 -18.87 2.18
N PRO A 205 23.11 -18.57 1.45
CA PRO A 205 23.68 -19.53 0.51
C PRO A 205 24.27 -20.70 1.29
N LEU A 206 23.56 -21.83 1.27
CA LEU A 206 24.07 -23.11 1.75
C LEU A 206 24.53 -23.91 0.53
N GLY A 207 25.68 -24.59 0.64
CA GLY A 207 26.09 -25.53 -0.40
C GLY A 207 25.04 -26.63 -0.56
N SER A 208 24.66 -26.94 -1.81
CA SER A 208 23.69 -28.00 -2.11
C SER A 208 24.27 -29.41 -1.94
N THR A 209 25.60 -29.54 -1.99
CA THR A 209 26.32 -30.80 -1.86
C THR A 209 27.63 -30.58 -1.10
N ALA A 210 28.00 -31.52 -0.23
CA ALA A 210 29.29 -31.55 0.46
C ALA A 210 29.94 -32.92 0.20
N PRO A 211 31.18 -33.00 -0.31
CA PRO A 211 31.86 -34.27 -0.49
C PRO A 211 32.12 -34.93 0.89
N VAL A 212 31.84 -36.22 0.99
CA VAL A 212 32.13 -37.01 2.20
C VAL A 212 33.52 -37.62 2.04
N TYR A 213 34.39 -37.41 3.03
CA TYR A 213 35.73 -37.96 3.07
C TYR A 213 35.78 -39.16 4.02
N GLY A 214 36.49 -40.19 3.58
CA GLY A 214 36.83 -41.34 4.41
C GLY A 214 38.15 -41.13 5.15
N ILE A 215 38.61 -42.20 5.81
CA ILE A 215 39.88 -42.24 6.54
C ILE A 215 41.02 -41.76 5.64
N ASN A 216 41.88 -40.86 6.16
CA ASN A 216 43.01 -40.21 5.47
C ASN A 216 42.68 -39.13 4.42
N GLY A 217 41.50 -38.48 4.49
CA GLY A 217 41.22 -37.30 3.66
C GLY A 217 41.04 -37.61 2.17
N VAL A 218 40.59 -38.83 1.85
CA VAL A 218 40.23 -39.26 0.49
C VAL A 218 38.71 -39.15 0.30
N PRO A 219 38.20 -38.50 -0.75
CA PRO A 219 36.76 -38.40 -0.98
C PRO A 219 36.17 -39.77 -1.26
N LEU A 220 35.08 -40.09 -0.59
CA LEU A 220 34.31 -41.32 -0.79
C LEU A 220 33.52 -41.19 -2.09
N GLN A 221 33.95 -41.91 -3.13
CA GLN A 221 33.26 -41.97 -4.41
C GLN A 221 32.57 -43.33 -4.58
N LEU A 222 31.23 -43.33 -4.61
CA LEU A 222 30.45 -44.51 -4.99
C LEU A 222 30.25 -44.48 -6.51
N VAL A 223 30.84 -45.44 -7.22
CA VAL A 223 30.70 -45.57 -8.67
C VAL A 223 29.70 -46.69 -8.96
N SER A 224 28.57 -46.37 -9.59
CA SER A 224 27.63 -47.36 -10.14
C SER A 224 28.11 -47.80 -11.52
N TYR A 225 28.28 -49.09 -11.73
CA TYR A 225 28.64 -49.64 -13.04
C TYR A 225 27.39 -50.18 -13.76
N ASP A 226 27.28 -49.93 -15.06
CA ASP A 226 26.25 -50.51 -15.93
C ASP A 226 26.53 -52.01 -16.10
N THR A 227 25.54 -52.86 -15.83
CA THR A 227 25.69 -54.33 -15.77
C THR A 227 25.76 -55.00 -17.15
N THR A 228 25.88 -54.24 -18.24
CA THR A 228 25.89 -54.76 -19.61
C THR A 228 27.29 -55.03 -20.19
N ASP A 229 28.37 -54.69 -19.48
CA ASP A 229 29.75 -54.98 -19.90
C ASP A 229 30.29 -56.25 -19.21
N PRO A 230 30.51 -57.37 -19.93
CA PRO A 230 30.95 -58.65 -19.35
C PRO A 230 32.43 -58.67 -18.95
N SER A 231 33.14 -57.54 -19.06
CA SER A 231 34.59 -57.45 -18.82
C SER A 231 34.97 -57.24 -17.34
N TYR A 232 34.00 -57.04 -16.43
CA TYR A 232 34.22 -56.88 -14.99
C TYR A 232 33.36 -57.86 -14.17
N SER A 233 33.80 -59.12 -14.13
CA SER A 233 33.16 -60.19 -13.35
C SER A 233 33.55 -60.21 -11.86
N ASP A 234 34.35 -59.25 -11.37
CA ASP A 234 34.69 -59.17 -9.96
C ASP A 234 34.16 -57.87 -9.35
N LYS A 235 33.21 -58.03 -8.41
CA LYS A 235 32.53 -56.95 -7.68
C LYS A 235 33.47 -56.28 -6.68
N VAL A 236 34.43 -55.54 -7.21
CA VAL A 236 35.39 -54.78 -6.44
C VAL A 236 35.06 -53.31 -6.58
N PHE A 237 34.70 -52.64 -5.49
CA PHE A 237 34.63 -51.18 -5.44
C PHE A 237 36.04 -50.66 -5.11
N PRO A 238 36.81 -50.11 -6.04
CA PRO A 238 38.13 -49.58 -5.70
C PRO A 238 37.96 -48.23 -4.99
N VAL A 239 38.31 -48.17 -3.70
CA VAL A 239 38.62 -46.89 -3.04
C VAL A 239 40.07 -46.57 -3.36
N LYS A 240 40.32 -45.69 -4.33
CA LYS A 240 41.67 -45.23 -4.63
C LYS A 240 42.11 -44.21 -3.58
N ALA A 241 43.01 -44.59 -2.68
CA ALA A 241 43.84 -43.61 -1.98
C ALA A 241 44.89 -43.07 -2.95
N THR A 242 44.89 -41.76 -3.20
CA THR A 242 45.91 -41.13 -4.07
C THR A 242 47.18 -40.93 -3.25
N GLY A 243 48.16 -41.80 -3.47
CA GLY A 243 49.53 -41.65 -2.95
C GLY A 243 50.13 -42.98 -2.47
N GLY A 244 50.96 -43.61 -3.32
CA GLY A 244 51.76 -44.78 -2.97
C GLY A 244 51.01 -46.10 -3.06
N GLY A 245 51.51 -47.02 -3.89
CA GLY A 245 50.81 -48.23 -4.30
C GLY A 245 50.50 -49.20 -3.16
N GLU A 246 49.22 -49.37 -2.87
CA GLU A 246 48.50 -50.65 -2.83
C GLU A 246 46.99 -50.31 -2.86
N SER A 247 46.24 -50.93 -3.77
CA SER A 247 44.80 -50.68 -3.95
C SER A 247 44.01 -51.46 -2.90
N SER A 248 43.44 -50.80 -1.89
CA SER A 248 42.48 -51.43 -0.97
C SER A 248 41.15 -51.63 -1.69
N THR A 249 40.82 -52.88 -1.99
CA THR A 249 39.57 -53.27 -2.62
C THR A 249 38.47 -53.38 -1.57
N LEU A 250 37.33 -52.70 -1.76
CA LEU A 250 36.12 -52.99 -0.99
C LEU A 250 35.55 -54.30 -1.53
N SER A 251 35.70 -55.39 -0.78
CA SER A 251 35.09 -56.67 -1.10
C SER A 251 33.72 -56.77 -0.42
N ALA A 252 32.65 -56.75 -1.21
CA ALA A 252 31.35 -57.23 -0.75
C ALA A 252 31.37 -58.76 -0.80
N THR A 253 31.98 -59.40 0.19
CA THR A 253 31.97 -60.85 0.27
C THR A 253 30.59 -61.32 0.73
N ASN A 254 29.80 -61.90 -0.17
CA ASN A 254 28.81 -62.88 0.26
C ASN A 254 29.61 -64.04 0.84
N ASN A 255 29.56 -64.31 2.14
CA ASN A 255 30.21 -65.49 2.72
C ASN A 255 29.24 -66.67 2.65
N PRO A 256 29.43 -67.69 1.79
CA PRO A 256 28.62 -68.89 1.80
C PRO A 256 29.43 -70.09 2.34
N GLU A 257 30.41 -69.87 3.23
CA GLU A 257 31.14 -70.96 3.89
C GLU A 257 31.10 -70.81 5.42
N TYR A 258 29.91 -71.00 5.97
CA TYR A 258 29.78 -71.87 7.13
C TYR A 258 28.46 -72.63 6.99
N GLY A 259 28.56 -73.91 6.61
CA GLY A 259 27.41 -74.81 6.54
C GLY A 259 26.75 -74.90 7.91
N GLY A 260 25.55 -74.32 8.02
CA GLY A 260 24.77 -74.34 9.24
C GLY A 260 23.45 -73.61 9.03
N THR A 261 22.37 -74.39 8.95
CA THR A 261 20.97 -73.99 8.80
C THR A 261 20.59 -72.80 9.69
N GLY A 262 20.19 -71.67 9.10
CA GLY A 262 19.66 -70.54 9.88
C GLY A 262 19.59 -69.22 9.09
N ASP A 263 18.42 -68.98 8.51
CA ASP A 263 17.82 -67.70 8.10
C ASP A 263 18.69 -66.63 7.39
N ALA A 264 18.36 -66.38 6.12
CA ALA A 264 18.89 -65.29 5.33
C ALA A 264 18.37 -63.94 5.87
N LEU A 265 19.09 -63.34 6.80
CA LEU A 265 18.86 -61.94 7.16
C LEU A 265 19.32 -61.05 6.00
N ASN A 266 18.34 -60.61 5.22
CA ASN A 266 18.35 -59.47 4.30
C ASN A 266 18.86 -58.21 5.02
N GLY A 267 20.18 -58.07 5.14
CA GLY A 267 20.84 -56.90 5.69
C GLY A 267 22.20 -56.72 5.02
N GLN A 268 22.21 -56.07 3.86
CA GLN A 268 23.43 -55.76 3.13
C GLN A 268 24.11 -54.54 3.78
N TYR A 269 25.13 -54.76 4.62
CA TYR A 269 25.91 -53.68 5.22
C TYR A 269 27.19 -53.43 4.41
N LEU A 270 27.42 -52.18 4.00
CA LEU A 270 28.69 -51.75 3.38
C LEU A 270 29.75 -51.56 4.48
N ARG A 271 30.79 -52.39 4.49
CA ARG A 271 31.90 -52.29 5.45
C ARG A 271 33.13 -51.66 4.78
N ILE A 272 33.64 -50.58 5.34
CA ILE A 272 34.90 -49.93 4.91
C ILE A 272 35.94 -50.25 5.99
N ALA A 273 36.94 -51.05 5.66
CA ALA A 273 38.03 -51.42 6.58
C ALA A 273 39.39 -51.30 5.86
N SER A 274 40.41 -50.80 6.56
CA SER A 274 41.79 -50.82 6.07
C SER A 274 42.40 -52.21 6.26
N LYS A 275 43.31 -52.62 5.36
CA LYS A 275 44.04 -53.89 5.46
C LYS A 275 45.09 -53.81 6.57
N GLY A 276 44.75 -54.31 7.76
CA GLY A 276 45.56 -54.27 8.98
C GLY A 276 44.67 -54.42 10.21
N GLU A 277 45.23 -54.88 11.34
CA GLU A 277 44.57 -55.25 12.60
C GLU A 277 43.26 -54.47 12.90
N LEU A 278 42.18 -55.20 13.24
CA LEU A 278 40.86 -54.64 13.58
C LEU A 278 40.93 -53.81 14.87
N VAL A 279 41.49 -52.62 14.80
CA VAL A 279 41.26 -51.61 15.82
C VAL A 279 39.95 -50.93 15.44
N SER A 280 38.91 -51.22 16.23
CA SER A 280 37.59 -50.60 16.12
C SER A 280 37.68 -49.11 16.46
N TYR A 281 38.23 -48.31 15.54
CA TYR A 281 37.97 -46.89 15.51
C TYR A 281 36.55 -46.70 14.98
N PRO A 282 35.69 -45.87 15.60
CA PRO A 282 34.43 -45.50 14.97
C PRO A 282 34.76 -44.98 13.57
N ALA A 283 34.03 -45.41 12.54
CA ALA A 283 34.26 -44.95 11.18
C ALA A 283 34.15 -43.41 11.16
N GLN A 284 35.27 -42.72 11.12
CA GLN A 284 35.34 -41.26 11.04
C GLN A 284 35.09 -40.87 9.58
N LEU A 285 33.81 -40.92 9.20
CA LEU A 285 33.34 -40.28 7.98
C LEU A 285 33.11 -38.81 8.30
N GLU A 286 33.84 -37.94 7.62
CA GLU A 286 33.73 -36.49 7.80
C GLU A 286 33.23 -35.88 6.49
N ALA A 287 32.19 -35.04 6.57
CA ALA A 287 31.76 -34.24 5.43
C ALA A 287 32.65 -32.99 5.37
N ASP A 288 33.38 -32.82 4.26
CA ASP A 288 34.20 -31.63 4.08
C ASP A 288 33.31 -30.46 3.63
N LEU A 289 33.11 -29.53 4.55
CA LEU A 289 32.37 -28.31 4.31
C LEU A 289 33.22 -27.20 3.68
N SER A 290 34.54 -27.38 3.51
CA SER A 290 35.42 -26.36 2.93
C SER A 290 35.13 -26.07 1.46
N ALA A 291 34.61 -27.07 0.73
CA ALA A 291 34.17 -26.97 -0.66
C ALA A 291 32.67 -26.64 -0.81
N ALA A 292 31.89 -26.71 0.28
CA ALA A 292 30.52 -26.21 0.32
C ALA A 292 30.55 -24.69 0.58
N ALA A 293 29.56 -23.94 0.09
CA ALA A 293 29.52 -22.50 0.32
C ALA A 293 29.51 -22.17 1.82
N ASN A 294 30.63 -21.66 2.33
CA ASN A 294 30.77 -21.29 3.73
C ASN A 294 29.89 -20.08 4.05
N VAL A 295 28.94 -20.22 4.98
CA VAL A 295 28.18 -19.09 5.50
C VAL A 295 29.07 -18.31 6.47
N SER A 296 29.54 -17.13 6.03
CA SER A 296 30.28 -16.24 6.90
C SER A 296 29.38 -15.60 7.96
N VAL A 297 29.91 -15.27 9.13
CA VAL A 297 29.17 -14.50 10.15
C VAL A 297 28.72 -13.14 9.59
N ASN A 298 29.50 -12.56 8.67
CA ASN A 298 29.13 -11.31 8.01
C ASN A 298 27.94 -11.49 7.07
N SER A 299 27.89 -12.56 6.26
CA SER A 299 26.73 -12.85 5.40
C SER A 299 25.45 -13.11 6.20
N LEU A 300 25.59 -13.72 7.37
CA LEU A 300 24.47 -13.95 8.28
C LEU A 300 23.98 -12.62 8.90
N ARG A 301 24.90 -11.75 9.34
CA ARG A 301 24.56 -10.40 9.82
C ARG A 301 23.89 -9.56 8.72
N THR A 302 24.41 -9.58 7.50
CA THR A 302 23.81 -8.82 6.39
C THR A 302 22.44 -9.37 6.02
N ALA A 303 22.25 -10.70 6.01
CA ALA A 303 20.96 -11.31 5.71
C ALA A 303 19.87 -10.88 6.73
N PHE A 304 20.17 -10.91 8.03
CA PHE A 304 19.22 -10.45 9.03
C PHE A 304 18.93 -8.95 8.96
N GLN A 305 19.93 -8.12 8.67
CA GLN A 305 19.69 -6.68 8.52
C GLN A 305 18.86 -6.37 7.28
N LEU A 306 19.11 -7.09 6.17
CA LEU A 306 18.33 -6.93 4.95
C LEU A 306 16.89 -7.40 5.14
N GLN A 307 16.68 -8.54 5.82
CA GLN A 307 15.33 -8.98 6.18
C GLN A 307 14.59 -7.94 7.02
N ARG A 308 15.24 -7.42 8.08
CA ARG A 308 14.65 -6.35 8.90
C ARG A 308 14.35 -5.10 8.10
N LEU A 309 15.21 -4.73 7.17
CA LEU A 309 15.00 -3.60 6.27
C LEU A 309 13.76 -3.83 5.39
N LEU A 310 13.64 -5.00 4.76
CA LEU A 310 12.49 -5.33 3.91
C LEU A 310 11.17 -5.45 4.68
N GLU A 311 11.20 -5.98 5.90
CA GLU A 311 10.03 -6.01 6.80
C GLU A 311 9.63 -4.61 7.27
N THR A 312 10.63 -3.75 7.53
CA THR A 312 10.38 -2.36 7.91
C THR A 312 9.83 -1.57 6.72
N ASP A 313 10.37 -1.78 5.52
CA ASP A 313 9.92 -1.10 4.30
C ASP A 313 8.51 -1.56 3.88
N ALA A 314 8.16 -2.83 4.11
CA ALA A 314 6.79 -3.33 3.91
C ALA A 314 5.76 -2.55 4.74
N ARG A 315 6.14 -2.10 5.94
CA ARG A 315 5.26 -1.37 6.88
C ARG A 315 5.35 0.14 6.76
N ALA A 316 6.55 0.69 6.62
CA ALA A 316 6.81 2.13 6.63
C ALA A 316 6.63 2.77 5.24
N GLY A 317 6.71 1.97 4.18
CA GLY A 317 6.69 2.44 2.80
C GLY A 317 8.02 3.08 2.37
N ASN A 318 8.20 3.20 1.05
CA ASN A 318 9.49 3.49 0.40
C ASN A 318 9.61 4.92 -0.18
N ARG A 319 8.88 5.90 0.36
CA ARG A 319 8.71 7.21 -0.28
C ARG A 319 9.61 8.29 0.29
N LEU A 320 10.44 8.89 -0.55
CA LEU A 320 11.41 9.93 -0.16
C LEU A 320 10.92 11.37 -0.38
N GLN A 321 10.13 11.64 -1.42
CA GLN A 321 9.65 12.99 -1.75
C GLN A 321 8.12 13.09 -1.61
N ARG A 322 7.68 13.50 -0.42
CA ARG A 322 6.26 13.62 -0.06
C ARG A 322 5.78 15.07 -0.09
N SER A 323 4.50 15.25 -0.37
CA SER A 323 3.75 16.47 -0.03
C SER A 323 3.82 16.77 1.48
N GLU A 324 3.84 18.04 1.84
CA GLU A 324 3.95 18.50 3.22
C GLU A 324 2.56 18.62 3.85
N TYR A 325 2.40 18.09 5.06
CA TYR A 325 1.16 18.21 5.83
C TYR A 325 1.21 19.45 6.71
N LEU A 326 0.30 20.39 6.50
CA LEU A 326 0.25 21.67 7.22
C LEU A 326 -0.58 21.59 8.50
N GLY A 327 -1.53 20.66 8.56
CA GLY A 327 -2.43 20.51 9.69
C GLY A 327 -3.80 19.98 9.28
N GLY A 328 -4.65 19.72 10.26
CA GLY A 328 -5.97 19.16 10.01
C GLY A 328 -6.75 18.94 11.29
N GLU A 329 -8.02 18.60 11.12
CA GLU A 329 -8.97 18.43 12.21
C GLU A 329 -9.91 17.26 11.90
N SER A 330 -10.33 16.55 12.95
CA SER A 330 -11.37 15.52 12.86
C SER A 330 -12.54 15.93 13.75
N LYS A 331 -13.76 15.90 13.21
CA LYS A 331 -15.00 16.18 13.94
C LYS A 331 -16.03 15.10 13.67
N ILE A 332 -16.89 14.86 14.64
CA ILE A 332 -18.05 13.99 14.48
C ILE A 332 -19.22 14.84 14.01
N ILE A 333 -19.93 14.38 12.98
CA ILE A 333 -21.21 14.95 12.57
C ILE A 333 -22.28 14.36 13.51
N GLY A 334 -22.75 15.18 14.46
CA GLY A 334 -23.81 14.80 15.37
C GLY A 334 -25.17 14.79 14.67
N MET A 335 -26.01 13.82 14.99
CA MET A 335 -27.39 13.77 14.51
C MET A 335 -28.37 14.08 15.65
N SER A 336 -29.43 14.82 15.33
CA SER A 336 -30.54 15.09 16.24
C SER A 336 -31.82 14.54 15.65
N VAL A 337 -32.62 13.85 16.45
CA VAL A 337 -33.95 13.40 16.04
C VAL A 337 -34.96 14.52 16.20
N VAL A 338 -35.82 14.70 15.20
CA VAL A 338 -37.02 15.54 15.33
C VAL A 338 -38.21 14.60 15.47
N SER A 339 -38.84 14.60 16.65
CA SER A 339 -40.04 13.81 16.88
C SER A 339 -41.22 14.40 16.12
N GLN A 340 -41.93 13.58 15.35
CA GLN A 340 -43.15 13.99 14.68
C GLN A 340 -44.24 14.30 15.74
N THR A 341 -44.76 15.53 15.75
CA THR A 341 -45.77 16.00 16.73
C THR A 341 -47.20 16.07 16.19
N SER A 342 -47.43 15.65 14.95
CA SER A 342 -48.76 15.59 14.34
C SER A 342 -49.12 14.17 13.93
N ALA A 343 -50.31 13.70 14.32
CA ALA A 343 -50.90 12.51 13.73
C ALA A 343 -51.17 12.76 12.24
N THR A 344 -50.59 11.96 11.36
CA THR A 344 -50.93 11.98 9.93
C THR A 344 -52.33 11.40 9.78
N GLY A 345 -53.28 12.20 9.28
CA GLY A 345 -54.66 11.78 9.08
C GLY A 345 -54.79 10.58 8.13
N ASP A 346 -55.64 9.64 8.55
CA ASP A 346 -56.37 8.65 7.75
C ASP A 346 -55.61 7.90 6.62
N SER A 347 -54.42 7.42 6.95
CA SER A 347 -53.94 6.11 6.52
C SER A 347 -52.75 5.77 7.40
N THR A 348 -52.71 4.52 7.85
CA THR A 348 -51.70 3.97 8.76
C THR A 348 -50.30 4.48 8.41
N THR A 349 -49.78 5.44 9.20
CA THR A 349 -48.33 5.58 9.35
C THR A 349 -47.83 4.22 9.81
N PRO A 350 -46.90 3.55 9.11
CA PRO A 350 -46.32 2.30 9.59
C PRO A 350 -45.38 2.61 10.77
N GLN A 351 -45.96 3.08 11.88
CA GLN A 351 -45.29 3.32 13.12
C GLN A 351 -45.51 2.05 13.96
N GLY A 352 -44.50 1.17 13.97
CA GLY A 352 -44.37 0.16 15.02
C GLY A 352 -45.01 -1.21 14.82
N ASN A 353 -45.07 -1.76 13.60
CA ASN A 353 -45.40 -3.19 13.46
C ASN A 353 -44.15 -4.07 13.61
N MET A 354 -43.76 -4.40 14.86
CA MET A 354 -42.90 -5.54 15.12
C MET A 354 -43.76 -6.81 15.13
N VAL A 355 -43.88 -7.46 13.96
CA VAL A 355 -44.44 -8.82 13.90
C VAL A 355 -43.29 -9.81 14.16
N ALA A 356 -43.29 -10.40 15.35
CA ALA A 356 -42.43 -11.52 15.69
C ALA A 356 -43.05 -12.81 15.13
N ASN A 357 -42.59 -13.25 13.96
CA ASN A 357 -42.73 -14.64 13.56
C ASN A 357 -41.36 -15.30 13.70
N GLY A 358 -41.20 -16.06 14.77
CA GLY A 358 -40.01 -16.86 15.03
C GLY A 358 -40.01 -18.11 14.15
N THR A 359 -39.04 -18.22 13.27
CA THR A 359 -38.63 -19.51 12.72
C THR A 359 -37.11 -19.53 12.72
N GLY A 360 -36.54 -20.28 13.66
CA GLY A 360 -35.11 -20.49 13.75
C GLY A 360 -34.65 -21.35 12.58
N LYS A 361 -33.88 -20.76 11.67
CA LYS A 361 -33.02 -21.51 10.76
C LYS A 361 -31.59 -21.42 11.29
N SER A 362 -31.14 -22.48 11.95
CA SER A 362 -29.72 -22.69 12.21
C SER A 362 -29.06 -23.00 10.87
N VAL A 363 -28.41 -22.01 10.25
CA VAL A 363 -27.33 -22.32 9.30
C VAL A 363 -26.11 -22.59 10.15
N THR A 364 -25.91 -23.86 10.49
CA THR A 364 -24.58 -24.37 10.81
C THR A 364 -23.93 -24.64 9.47
N ASP A 365 -23.15 -23.68 9.00
CA ASP A 365 -21.97 -23.93 8.17
C ASP A 365 -20.96 -22.87 8.60
N VAL A 366 -20.23 -23.20 9.67
CA VAL A 366 -18.92 -22.61 9.92
C VAL A 366 -17.96 -23.68 9.46
N ASN A 367 -17.34 -23.45 8.31
CA ASN A 367 -16.46 -24.31 7.54
C ASN A 367 -17.17 -25.16 6.49
N ASP A 368 -17.08 -24.73 5.22
CA ASP A 368 -17.42 -25.55 4.04
C ASP A 368 -16.43 -26.72 3.89
N GLY A 369 -15.37 -26.80 4.72
CA GLY A 369 -14.37 -27.87 4.65
C GLY A 369 -13.62 -27.89 3.33
N SER A 370 -13.81 -26.87 2.50
CA SER A 370 -13.12 -26.67 1.24
C SER A 370 -11.77 -26.00 1.51
N VAL A 371 -10.82 -26.17 0.58
CA VAL A 371 -9.45 -25.61 0.61
C VAL A 371 -9.43 -24.06 0.62
N VAL A 372 -10.59 -23.42 0.78
CA VAL A 372 -10.81 -21.98 0.78
C VAL A 372 -10.67 -21.40 2.19
N ASP A 373 -11.08 -22.12 3.24
CA ASP A 373 -11.00 -21.63 4.63
C ASP A 373 -9.55 -21.55 5.16
N ASP A 374 -8.65 -22.35 4.59
CA ASP A 374 -7.21 -22.33 4.89
C ASP A 374 -6.45 -21.22 4.14
N LYS A 375 -7.13 -20.42 3.31
CA LYS A 375 -6.46 -19.33 2.57
C LYS A 375 -6.13 -18.16 3.49
N VAL A 376 -4.89 -17.71 3.41
CA VAL A 376 -4.40 -16.56 4.16
C VAL A 376 -5.08 -15.28 3.64
N PHE A 377 -5.80 -14.57 4.51
CA PHE A 377 -6.34 -13.25 4.21
C PHE A 377 -5.23 -12.18 4.10
N GLY A 378 -4.30 -12.19 5.05
CA GLY A 378 -3.16 -11.28 5.10
C GLY A 378 -2.30 -11.52 6.32
N TYR A 379 -1.13 -10.89 6.35
CA TYR A 379 -0.14 -11.04 7.42
C TYR A 379 -0.23 -9.89 8.41
N GLN A 380 -0.28 -10.21 9.70
CA GLN A 380 -0.31 -9.22 10.77
C GLN A 380 0.82 -9.48 11.77
N GLU A 381 1.16 -8.48 12.56
CA GLU A 381 2.08 -8.62 13.68
C GLU A 381 1.60 -9.66 14.72
N ARG A 382 2.56 -10.32 15.36
CA ARG A 382 2.27 -11.30 16.41
C ARG A 382 1.59 -10.63 17.60
N TYR A 383 0.52 -11.23 18.11
CA TYR A 383 -0.29 -10.74 19.23
C TYR A 383 -1.16 -9.51 18.93
N ALA A 384 -1.36 -9.15 17.65
CA ALA A 384 -2.32 -8.11 17.28
C ALA A 384 -3.74 -8.44 17.76
N GLU A 385 -4.10 -9.73 17.76
CA GLU A 385 -5.38 -10.25 18.23
C GLU A 385 -5.63 -9.99 19.73
N TYR A 386 -4.57 -9.78 20.53
CA TYR A 386 -4.70 -9.42 21.94
C TYR A 386 -4.75 -7.92 22.17
N ARG A 387 -4.34 -7.11 21.18
CA ARG A 387 -4.37 -5.63 21.26
C ARG A 387 -5.61 -5.01 20.63
N TYR A 388 -6.26 -5.74 19.74
CA TYR A 388 -7.44 -5.30 19.03
C TYR A 388 -8.64 -6.19 19.31
N ASN A 389 -9.82 -5.58 19.42
CA ASN A 389 -11.07 -6.31 19.53
C ASN A 389 -12.08 -5.73 18.53
N PRO A 390 -12.61 -6.52 17.59
CA PRO A 390 -13.52 -6.03 16.57
C PRO A 390 -14.89 -5.64 17.14
N SER A 391 -15.52 -4.64 16.52
CA SER A 391 -16.94 -4.35 16.72
C SER A 391 -17.78 -5.52 16.20
N VAL A 392 -18.81 -5.92 16.96
CA VAL A 392 -19.64 -7.09 16.63
C VAL A 392 -21.10 -6.67 16.43
N ILE A 393 -21.69 -7.15 15.34
CA ILE A 393 -23.11 -6.98 15.01
C ILE A 393 -23.84 -8.33 15.12
N THR A 394 -24.92 -8.36 15.90
CA THR A 394 -25.62 -9.60 16.26
C THR A 394 -27.14 -9.50 16.06
N GLY A 395 -27.80 -10.66 15.96
CA GLY A 395 -29.26 -10.75 15.83
C GLY A 395 -29.78 -10.15 14.51
N LYS A 396 -30.94 -9.48 14.59
CA LYS A 396 -31.58 -8.83 13.43
C LYS A 396 -30.78 -7.65 12.88
N MET A 397 -29.79 -7.12 13.61
CA MET A 397 -28.90 -6.09 13.05
C MET A 397 -27.96 -6.64 11.98
N ARG A 398 -27.83 -7.96 11.79
CA ARG A 398 -26.98 -8.47 10.70
C ARG A 398 -27.64 -8.21 9.35
N SER A 399 -26.89 -7.62 8.40
CA SER A 399 -27.34 -7.44 7.01
C SER A 399 -27.76 -8.73 6.29
N SER A 400 -27.31 -9.90 6.75
CA SER A 400 -27.71 -11.21 6.20
C SER A 400 -29.00 -11.78 6.82
N ALA A 401 -29.61 -11.13 7.80
CA ALA A 401 -30.84 -11.59 8.42
C ALA A 401 -32.06 -11.34 7.49
N ALA A 402 -33.04 -12.26 7.51
CA ALA A 402 -34.23 -12.18 6.65
C ALA A 402 -35.09 -10.92 6.86
N ASP A 403 -35.12 -10.38 8.09
CA ASP A 403 -35.72 -9.08 8.45
C ASP A 403 -34.65 -8.19 9.08
N SER A 404 -33.65 -7.83 8.27
CA SER A 404 -32.50 -7.06 8.72
C SER A 404 -32.90 -5.65 9.20
N LEU A 405 -32.32 -5.23 10.33
CA LEU A 405 -32.35 -3.89 10.89
C LEU A 405 -31.04 -3.14 10.59
N ASP A 406 -30.40 -3.43 9.47
CA ASP A 406 -29.12 -2.84 9.10
C ASP A 406 -29.19 -1.38 8.65
N VAL A 407 -30.38 -0.78 8.66
CA VAL A 407 -30.59 0.67 8.52
C VAL A 407 -30.08 1.43 9.76
N TRP A 408 -29.83 0.74 10.88
CA TRP A 408 -29.34 1.36 12.12
C TRP A 408 -27.81 1.47 12.22
N HIS A 409 -27.05 0.85 11.30
CA HIS A 409 -25.58 0.91 11.28
C HIS A 409 -25.05 0.98 9.84
N LEU A 410 -23.81 1.42 9.68
CA LEU A 410 -23.14 1.66 8.39
C LEU A 410 -22.05 0.63 8.09
N SER A 411 -22.15 -0.58 8.66
CA SER A 411 -21.21 -1.65 8.33
C SER A 411 -21.43 -2.16 6.90
N GLN A 412 -20.34 -2.34 6.16
CA GLN A 412 -20.36 -2.94 4.84
C GLN A 412 -20.71 -4.44 4.93
N TYR A 413 -21.54 -4.89 4.00
CA TYR A 413 -21.89 -6.31 3.85
C TYR A 413 -21.20 -6.85 2.61
N PHE A 414 -20.53 -8.00 2.74
CA PHE A 414 -19.90 -8.71 1.63
C PHE A 414 -20.71 -9.98 1.35
N SER A 415 -21.20 -10.12 0.12
CA SER A 415 -21.92 -11.32 -0.33
C SER A 415 -20.99 -12.50 -0.63
N GLU A 416 -19.71 -12.21 -0.86
CA GLU A 416 -18.64 -13.17 -1.10
C GLU A 416 -17.54 -13.02 -0.04
N LEU A 417 -16.67 -14.02 0.10
CA LEU A 417 -15.54 -13.96 1.02
C LEU A 417 -14.60 -12.80 0.60
N PRO A 418 -14.42 -11.77 1.45
CA PRO A 418 -13.55 -10.65 1.10
C PRO A 418 -12.09 -11.11 1.03
N THR A 419 -11.36 -10.60 0.05
CA THR A 419 -9.90 -10.79 -0.06
C THR A 419 -9.20 -9.47 0.24
N LEU A 420 -7.94 -9.53 0.68
CA LEU A 420 -7.14 -8.32 0.86
C LEU A 420 -6.76 -7.75 -0.51
N SER A 421 -7.57 -6.81 -1.01
CA SER A 421 -7.44 -6.19 -2.32
C SER A 421 -7.57 -4.67 -2.24
N ALA A 422 -7.29 -3.98 -3.35
CA ALA A 422 -7.55 -2.55 -3.51
C ALA A 422 -9.01 -2.20 -3.16
N GLU A 423 -9.98 -2.96 -3.68
CA GLU A 423 -11.41 -2.75 -3.45
C GLU A 423 -11.79 -2.90 -1.97
N PHE A 424 -11.19 -3.85 -1.26
CA PHE A 424 -11.46 -4.02 0.17
C PHE A 424 -10.96 -2.84 1.01
N ILE A 425 -9.83 -2.25 0.64
CA ILE A 425 -9.23 -1.14 1.38
C ILE A 425 -9.95 0.18 1.09
N GLU A 426 -10.56 0.35 -0.07
CA GLU A 426 -11.30 1.57 -0.39
C GLU A 426 -12.50 1.78 0.55
N ASP A 427 -12.64 3.02 1.02
CA ASP A 427 -13.72 3.41 1.91
C ASP A 427 -14.99 3.66 1.09
N ASN A 428 -16.00 2.81 1.29
CA ASN A 428 -17.29 2.90 0.63
C ASN A 428 -18.42 2.55 1.63
N PRO A 429 -18.67 3.39 2.64
CA PRO A 429 -19.72 3.13 3.60
C PRO A 429 -21.09 3.20 2.90
N PRO A 430 -22.04 2.30 3.23
CA PRO A 430 -23.35 2.24 2.57
C PRO A 430 -24.31 3.34 3.11
N LEU A 431 -23.90 4.61 3.06
CA LEU A 431 -24.74 5.74 3.52
C LEU A 431 -26.05 5.84 2.74
N ALA A 432 -26.04 5.50 1.45
CA ALA A 432 -27.24 5.44 0.61
C ALA A 432 -28.38 4.57 1.21
N ARG A 433 -28.07 3.60 2.10
CA ARG A 433 -29.07 2.77 2.81
C ARG A 433 -29.96 3.58 3.75
N ILE A 434 -29.39 4.60 4.39
CA ILE A 434 -30.09 5.39 5.42
C ILE A 434 -30.67 6.70 4.88
N MET A 435 -30.30 7.07 3.64
CA MET A 435 -30.75 8.28 2.98
C MET A 435 -32.23 8.20 2.60
N ALA A 436 -33.00 9.26 2.89
CA ALA A 436 -34.41 9.33 2.49
C ALA A 436 -34.57 9.41 0.97
N VAL A 437 -33.64 10.09 0.30
CA VAL A 437 -33.58 10.22 -1.16
C VAL A 437 -32.18 9.78 -1.62
N PRO A 438 -32.03 8.57 -2.18
CA PRO A 438 -30.71 8.03 -2.56
C PRO A 438 -29.99 8.79 -3.68
N SER A 439 -30.71 9.62 -4.46
CA SER A 439 -30.12 10.43 -5.53
C SER A 439 -29.55 11.76 -5.05
N GLU A 440 -29.84 12.17 -3.81
CA GLU A 440 -29.30 13.40 -3.23
C GLU A 440 -27.90 13.18 -2.67
N PRO A 441 -27.03 14.22 -2.68
CA PRO A 441 -25.73 14.14 -2.05
C PRO A 441 -25.86 13.85 -0.55
N GLU A 442 -24.96 13.02 -0.04
CA GLU A 442 -25.05 12.51 1.34
C GLU A 442 -24.75 13.59 2.40
N ILE A 443 -23.77 14.45 2.12
CA ILE A 443 -23.30 15.49 3.04
C ILE A 443 -23.44 16.86 2.39
N ILE A 444 -23.92 17.83 3.17
CA ILE A 444 -23.98 19.24 2.80
C ILE A 444 -23.04 20.02 3.72
N LEU A 445 -22.20 20.85 3.14
CA LEU A 445 -21.14 21.59 3.83
C LEU A 445 -21.19 23.08 3.50
N ASP A 446 -21.09 23.90 4.54
CA ASP A 446 -20.93 25.35 4.49
C ASP A 446 -19.65 25.73 5.23
N ALA A 447 -18.73 26.39 4.53
CA ALA A 447 -17.45 26.80 5.05
C ALA A 447 -17.26 28.31 4.89
N TYR A 448 -16.64 28.92 5.89
CA TYR A 448 -16.07 30.26 5.78
C TYR A 448 -14.56 30.17 6.01
N LEU A 449 -13.80 30.49 4.97
CA LEU A 449 -12.34 30.41 4.96
C LEU A 449 -11.81 31.81 5.19
N ALA A 450 -11.38 32.10 6.42
CA ALA A 450 -10.82 33.39 6.79
C ALA A 450 -9.32 33.38 6.47
N GLN A 451 -8.88 34.21 5.54
CA GLN A 451 -7.52 34.16 5.01
C GLN A 451 -6.85 35.52 4.90
N LYS A 452 -5.59 35.58 5.32
CA LYS A 452 -4.69 36.72 5.11
C LYS A 452 -3.43 36.27 4.40
N TRP A 453 -3.12 36.96 3.31
CA TRP A 453 -1.99 36.66 2.45
C TRP A 453 -1.04 37.84 2.42
N THR A 454 0.20 37.66 2.87
CA THR A 454 1.26 38.66 2.72
C THR A 454 2.15 38.27 1.57
N ARG A 455 2.16 39.08 0.51
CA ARG A 455 2.89 38.81 -0.74
C ARG A 455 3.74 40.01 -1.15
N ALA A 456 4.82 39.79 -1.90
CA ALA A 456 5.66 40.85 -2.48
C ALA A 456 4.98 41.49 -3.70
N MET A 457 3.88 42.20 -3.46
CA MET A 457 3.11 42.91 -4.48
C MET A 457 2.68 44.28 -3.96
N PRO A 458 2.56 45.30 -4.83
CA PRO A 458 2.02 46.60 -4.45
C PRO A 458 0.54 46.49 -4.04
N VAL A 459 0.12 47.24 -3.02
CA VAL A 459 -1.30 47.30 -2.58
C VAL A 459 -2.22 47.79 -3.70
N TYR A 460 -1.74 48.76 -4.47
CA TYR A 460 -2.45 49.33 -5.60
C TYR A 460 -1.60 49.18 -6.86
N SER A 461 -2.15 48.57 -7.90
CA SER A 461 -1.57 48.59 -9.24
C SER A 461 -1.76 49.98 -9.81
N VAL A 462 -0.89 50.94 -9.46
CA VAL A 462 -0.80 52.19 -10.22
C VAL A 462 -0.08 51.84 -11.52
N PRO A 463 -0.73 51.93 -12.70
CA PRO A 463 -0.04 51.73 -13.96
C PRO A 463 0.91 52.92 -14.18
N GLY A 464 2.11 52.84 -13.60
CA GLY A 464 3.10 53.91 -13.59
C GLY A 464 4.47 53.42 -13.15
N LEU A 465 5.34 53.16 -14.13
CA LEU A 465 6.81 53.30 -14.10
C LEU A 465 7.52 52.87 -12.79
N ILE A 466 7.41 51.59 -12.42
CA ILE A 466 8.31 50.97 -11.41
C ILE A 466 9.64 50.48 -12.04
N ASP A 467 9.81 50.56 -13.37
CA ASP A 467 10.99 50.04 -14.10
C ASP A 467 12.02 51.11 -14.54
N HIS A 468 12.05 52.29 -13.90
CA HIS A 468 13.15 53.23 -14.12
C HIS A 468 13.59 53.88 -12.81
N LEU A 469 14.64 53.32 -12.20
CA LEU A 469 15.69 54.05 -11.50
C LEU A 469 16.99 53.24 -11.50
#